data_AF-A0A173TZ35-F1
#
_entry.id   AF-A0A173TZ35-F1
#
_cell.length_a   1.000
_cell.length_b   1.000
_cell.length_c   1.000
_cell.angle_alpha   90.00
_cell.angle_beta   90.00
_cell.angle_gamma   90.00
#
_symmetry.space_group_name_H-M   'P 1'
#
loop_
_entity.id
_entity.type
_entity.pdbx_description
1 polymer ?
#
loop_
_entity_poly.entity_id
_entity_poly.type
_entity_poly.pdbx_seq_one_letter_code
_entity_poly.pdbx_strand_id
1 'polypeptide(L)'
;MGYKKISKDLKRKILKEVEETKEVTSVAKKYGVDPSSIFKWKKYGIEAKRREYTKEFRKQVVKEKVVKKLHVQECGAIYGVPGYLVRFWEDELVEEVKEEIRQSRFKKKQHERRFVHVTSHSGYWK
;
A
#
# COMPACT_ATOMS: atom_id res chain seq x y z
N MET A 1 0.09 7.99 -32.38
CA MET A 1 -0.95 6.94 -32.50
C MET A 1 -1.63 6.79 -31.14
N GLY A 2 -2.90 7.18 -31.03
CA GLY A 2 -3.65 7.07 -29.77
C GLY A 2 -4.14 5.65 -29.55
N TYR A 3 -3.81 5.05 -28.41
CA TYR A 3 -4.34 3.74 -28.02
C TYR A 3 -5.86 3.87 -27.80
N LYS A 4 -6.67 3.23 -28.64
CA LYS A 4 -8.12 3.13 -28.41
C LYS A 4 -8.36 2.43 -27.07
N LYS A 5 -9.11 3.07 -26.18
CA LYS A 5 -9.43 2.55 -24.85
C LYS A 5 -10.50 1.46 -25.01
N ILE A 6 -10.08 0.20 -25.03
CA ILE A 6 -10.97 -0.97 -25.13
C ILE A 6 -11.70 -1.16 -23.79
N SER A 7 -13.03 -1.28 -23.84
CA SER A 7 -13.86 -1.52 -22.65
C SER A 7 -13.56 -2.88 -22.00
N LYS A 8 -13.84 -3.02 -20.70
CA LYS A 8 -13.63 -4.28 -19.97
C LYS A 8 -14.49 -5.41 -20.52
N ASP A 9 -15.73 -5.11 -20.89
CA ASP A 9 -16.68 -6.11 -21.41
C ASP A 9 -16.22 -6.67 -22.76
N LEU A 10 -15.69 -5.80 -23.63
CA LEU A 10 -15.13 -6.22 -24.91
C LEU A 10 -13.92 -7.14 -24.71
N LYS A 11 -13.05 -6.86 -23.74
CA LYS A 11 -11.93 -7.75 -23.39
C LYS A 11 -12.40 -9.13 -22.91
N ARG A 12 -13.46 -9.18 -22.10
CA ARG A 12 -14.06 -10.45 -21.64
C ARG A 12 -14.61 -11.27 -22.80
N LYS A 13 -15.34 -10.61 -23.71
CA LYS A 13 -15.88 -11.25 -24.92
C LYS A 13 -14.78 -11.83 -25.81
N ILE A 14 -13.72 -11.06 -26.05
CA ILE A 14 -12.56 -11.49 -26.84
C ILE A 14 -11.87 -12.69 -26.21
N LEU A 15 -11.62 -12.67 -24.90
CA LEU A 15 -10.95 -13.79 -24.22
C LEU A 15 -11.78 -15.07 -24.27
N LYS A 16 -13.11 -14.97 -24.11
CA LYS A 16 -14.01 -16.12 -24.23
C LYS A 16 -13.98 -16.72 -25.63
N GLU A 17 -14.02 -15.87 -26.66
CA GLU A 17 -13.97 -16.34 -28.05
C GLU A 17 -12.61 -16.97 -28.40
N VAL A 18 -11.51 -16.47 -27.85
CA VAL A 18 -10.18 -17.10 -27.97
C VAL A 18 -10.12 -18.45 -27.27
N GLU A 19 -10.83 -18.63 -26.15
CA GLU A 19 -10.88 -19.90 -25.43
C GLU A 19 -11.69 -20.96 -26.20
N GLU A 20 -12.80 -20.55 -26.82
CA GLU A 20 -13.66 -21.39 -27.67
C GLU A 20 -12.96 -21.80 -28.98
N THR A 21 -12.33 -20.84 -29.66
CA THR A 21 -11.70 -21.07 -30.99
C THR A 21 -10.28 -21.59 -30.91
N LYS A 22 -9.60 -21.42 -29.77
CA LYS A 22 -8.15 -21.66 -29.58
C LYS A 22 -7.23 -20.85 -30.51
N GLU A 23 -7.75 -19.89 -31.27
CA GLU A 23 -6.99 -19.09 -32.23
C GLU A 23 -6.91 -17.60 -31.84
N VAL A 24 -5.73 -17.16 -31.40
CA VAL A 24 -5.53 -15.77 -30.96
C VAL A 24 -5.47 -14.79 -32.13
N THR A 25 -4.84 -15.18 -33.23
CA THR A 25 -4.57 -14.31 -34.40
C THR A 25 -5.84 -13.97 -35.19
N SER A 26 -6.69 -14.97 -35.41
CA SER A 26 -7.98 -14.81 -36.10
C SER A 26 -8.92 -13.90 -35.32
N VAL A 27 -9.04 -14.12 -34.00
CA VAL A 27 -9.87 -13.29 -33.11
C VAL A 27 -9.31 -11.86 -32.97
N ALA A 28 -7.99 -11.71 -32.84
CA ALA A 28 -7.33 -10.41 -32.83
C ALA A 28 -7.68 -9.57 -34.06
N LYS A 29 -7.60 -10.17 -35.27
CA LYS A 29 -7.95 -9.52 -36.53
C LYS A 29 -9.43 -9.13 -36.59
N LYS A 30 -10.32 -10.01 -36.13
CA LYS A 30 -11.78 -9.77 -36.09
C LYS A 30 -12.14 -8.54 -35.25
N TYR A 31 -11.48 -8.34 -34.11
CA TYR A 31 -11.77 -7.23 -33.20
C TYR A 31 -10.85 -6.02 -33.36
N GLY A 32 -9.90 -6.05 -34.32
CA GLY A 32 -8.93 -4.98 -34.53
C GLY A 32 -8.02 -4.75 -33.32
N VAL A 33 -7.67 -5.82 -32.60
CA VAL A 33 -6.84 -5.78 -31.40
C VAL A 33 -5.50 -6.44 -31.70
N ASP A 34 -4.42 -5.92 -31.13
CA ASP A 34 -3.11 -6.56 -31.25
C ASP A 34 -3.06 -7.90 -30.48
N PRO A 35 -2.59 -9.01 -31.07
CA PRO A 35 -2.49 -10.31 -30.40
C PRO A 35 -1.74 -10.25 -29.06
N SER A 36 -0.69 -9.43 -28.94
CA SER A 36 0.06 -9.25 -27.70
C SER A 36 -0.80 -8.68 -26.57
N SER A 37 -1.81 -7.88 -26.89
CA SER A 37 -2.77 -7.35 -25.91
C SER A 37 -3.63 -8.47 -25.33
N ILE A 38 -4.08 -9.41 -26.17
CA ILE A 38 -4.85 -10.59 -25.73
C ILE A 38 -3.98 -11.46 -24.83
N PHE A 39 -2.73 -11.71 -25.20
CA PHE A 39 -1.78 -12.43 -24.34
C PHE A 39 -1.57 -11.75 -22.99
N LYS A 40 -1.45 -10.42 -22.96
CA LYS A 40 -1.35 -9.64 -21.71
C LYS A 40 -2.60 -9.80 -20.85
N TRP A 41 -3.80 -9.75 -21.43
CA TRP A 41 -5.05 -9.93 -20.66
C TRP A 41 -5.17 -11.35 -20.12
N LYS A 42 -4.74 -12.37 -20.88
CA LYS A 42 -4.71 -13.76 -20.43
C LYS A 42 -3.71 -13.97 -19.29
N LYS A 43 -2.52 -13.37 -19.37
CA LYS A 43 -1.44 -13.53 -18.38
C LYS A 43 -1.66 -12.72 -17.10
N TYR A 44 -2.06 -11.46 -17.22
CA TYR A 44 -2.12 -10.51 -16.11
C TYR A 44 -3.55 -10.25 -15.63
N GLY A 45 -4.56 -10.73 -16.36
CA GLY A 45 -5.97 -10.38 -16.14
C GLY A 45 -6.38 -9.11 -16.89
N ILE A 46 -7.70 -8.91 -16.98
CA ILE A 46 -8.30 -7.71 -17.60
C ILE A 46 -8.15 -6.49 -16.68
N GLU A 47 -8.07 -6.73 -15.39
CA GLU A 47 -7.96 -5.72 -14.35
C GLU A 47 -6.53 -5.60 -13.86
N ALA A 48 -6.07 -4.36 -13.69
CA ALA A 48 -4.82 -4.13 -12.99
C ALA A 48 -5.02 -4.61 -11.55
N LYS A 49 -4.33 -5.70 -11.16
CA LYS A 49 -4.23 -6.11 -9.76
C LYS A 49 -3.52 -5.00 -8.99
N ARG A 50 -4.27 -4.04 -8.47
CA ARG A 50 -3.76 -3.03 -7.57
C ARG A 50 -3.65 -3.70 -6.20
N ARG A 51 -2.46 -3.68 -5.61
CA ARG A 51 -2.33 -4.01 -4.18
C ARG A 51 -3.05 -2.92 -3.42
N GLU A 52 -4.14 -3.28 -2.76
CA GLU A 52 -4.83 -2.40 -1.84
C GLU A 52 -4.16 -2.48 -0.48
N TYR A 53 -3.72 -1.33 0.02
CA TYR A 53 -3.12 -1.21 1.34
C TYR A 53 -4.14 -0.57 2.26
N THR A 54 -4.41 -1.20 3.41
CA THR A 54 -5.31 -0.66 4.44
C THR A 54 -4.73 0.63 5.03
N LYS A 55 -5.58 1.53 5.52
CA LYS A 55 -5.12 2.79 6.14
C LYS A 55 -4.20 2.52 7.34
N GLU A 56 -4.51 1.50 8.12
CA GLU A 56 -3.72 1.06 9.28
C GLU A 56 -2.31 0.64 8.89
N PHE A 57 -2.18 -0.15 7.82
CA PHE A 57 -0.87 -0.55 7.30
C PHE A 57 -0.07 0.66 6.83
N ARG A 58 -0.68 1.58 6.09
CA ARG A 58 -0.01 2.81 5.63
C ARG A 58 0.49 3.64 6.80
N LYS A 59 -0.33 3.83 7.84
CA LYS A 59 0.06 4.52 9.08
C LYS A 59 1.23 3.83 9.77
N GLN A 60 1.22 2.50 9.86
CA GLN A 60 2.33 1.74 10.47
C GLN A 60 3.64 1.99 9.74
N VAL A 61 3.63 1.91 8.40
CA VAL A 61 4.81 2.17 7.55
C VAL A 61 5.35 3.59 7.77
N VAL A 62 4.48 4.60 7.75
CA VAL A 62 4.87 6.01 7.98
C VAL A 62 5.39 6.21 9.41
N LYS A 63 4.74 5.61 10.41
CA LYS A 63 5.18 5.68 11.81
C LYS A 63 6.56 5.09 12.00
N GLU A 64 6.83 3.93 11.44
CA GLU A 64 8.14 3.29 11.53
C GLU A 64 9.22 4.13 10.86
N LYS A 65 8.93 4.69 9.68
CA LYS A 65 9.81 5.64 8.99
C LYS A 65 10.13 6.86 9.86
N VAL A 66 9.13 7.51 10.47
CA VAL A 66 9.30 8.72 11.29
C VAL A 66 10.07 8.41 12.58
N VAL A 67 9.78 7.29 13.24
CA VAL A 67 10.42 6.91 14.50
C VAL A 67 11.89 6.51 14.28
N LYS A 68 12.17 5.71 13.25
CA LYS A 68 13.51 5.22 12.93
C LYS A 68 14.30 6.14 12.00
N LYS A 69 13.69 7.22 11.51
CA LYS A 69 14.27 8.18 10.54
C LYS A 69 14.81 7.50 9.27
N LEU A 70 14.10 6.49 8.76
CA LEU A 70 14.52 5.72 7.59
C LEU A 70 14.33 6.50 6.29
N HIS A 71 15.16 6.19 5.30
CA HIS A 71 14.93 6.66 3.94
C HIS A 71 13.71 5.96 3.31
N VAL A 72 13.03 6.64 2.39
CA VAL A 72 11.81 6.14 1.72
C VAL A 72 12.04 4.78 1.06
N GLN A 73 13.20 4.60 0.42
CA GLN A 73 13.55 3.35 -0.27
C GLN A 73 13.80 2.19 0.70
N GLU A 74 14.47 2.45 1.82
CA GLU A 74 14.75 1.44 2.85
C GLU A 74 13.46 0.98 3.51
N CYS A 75 12.58 1.92 3.83
CA CYS A 75 11.27 1.62 4.39
C CYS A 75 10.41 0.81 3.39
N GLY A 76 10.43 1.19 2.10
CA GLY A 76 9.78 0.43 1.05
C GLY A 76 10.28 -1.01 0.94
N ALA A 77 11.60 -1.21 1.03
CA ALA A 77 12.21 -2.54 0.98
C ALA A 77 11.78 -3.43 2.16
N ILE A 78 11.72 -2.89 3.37
CA ILE A 78 11.30 -3.63 4.57
C ILE A 78 9.86 -4.15 4.44
N TYR A 79 8.96 -3.35 3.89
CA TYR A 79 7.53 -3.68 3.81
C TYR A 79 7.08 -4.23 2.45
N GLY A 80 7.99 -4.40 1.50
CA GLY A 80 7.66 -4.84 0.13
C GLY A 80 6.76 -3.86 -0.62
N VAL A 81 6.91 -2.56 -0.34
CA VAL A 81 6.14 -1.47 -0.93
C VAL A 81 7.05 -0.62 -1.82
N PRO A 82 6.61 -0.23 -3.03
CA PRO A 82 7.32 0.76 -3.84
C PRO A 82 7.58 2.06 -3.08
N GLY A 83 8.81 2.57 -3.11
CA GLY A 83 9.19 3.79 -2.37
C GLY A 83 8.31 5.01 -2.69
N TYR A 84 7.84 5.16 -3.94
CA TYR A 84 6.96 6.27 -4.29
C TYR A 84 5.63 6.25 -3.51
N LEU A 85 5.10 5.06 -3.17
CA LEU A 85 3.91 4.93 -2.34
C LEU A 85 4.19 5.32 -0.90
N VAL A 86 5.37 4.95 -0.37
CA VAL A 86 5.78 5.33 0.99
C VAL A 86 5.87 6.86 1.11
N ARG A 87 6.46 7.54 0.12
CA ARG A 87 6.49 9.01 0.07
C ARG A 87 5.08 9.61 0.00
N PHE A 88 4.24 9.05 -0.87
CA PHE A 88 2.85 9.51 -1.01
C PHE A 88 2.06 9.38 0.30
N TRP A 89 2.21 8.26 1.00
CA TRP A 89 1.55 8.05 2.30
C TRP A 89 2.14 8.95 3.39
N GLU A 90 3.43 9.23 3.34
CA GLU A 90 4.06 10.19 4.25
C GLU A 90 3.43 11.57 4.07
N ASP A 91 3.34 12.08 2.84
CA ASP A 91 2.72 13.39 2.58
C ASP A 91 1.25 13.45 3.07
N GLU A 92 0.51 12.34 2.98
CA GLU A 92 -0.89 12.24 3.41
C GLU A 92 -1.07 12.09 4.94
N LEU A 93 -0.23 11.29 5.60
CA LEU A 93 -0.48 10.78 6.96
C LEU A 93 0.52 11.28 8.00
N VAL A 94 1.59 11.99 7.62
CA VAL A 94 2.68 12.34 8.54
C VAL A 94 2.22 13.17 9.74
N GLU A 95 1.31 14.12 9.56
CA GLU A 95 0.83 14.96 10.67
C GLU A 95 -0.04 14.17 11.65
N GLU A 96 -0.93 13.30 11.14
CA GLU A 96 -1.73 12.39 11.96
C GLU A 96 -0.81 11.47 12.79
N VAL A 97 0.20 10.89 12.14
CA VAL A 97 1.19 10.00 12.79
C VAL A 97 2.03 10.73 13.84
N LYS A 98 2.48 11.96 13.56
CA LYS A 98 3.26 12.77 14.52
C LYS A 98 2.44 13.05 15.78
N GLU A 99 1.16 13.37 15.62
CA GLU A 99 0.28 13.66 16.74
C GLU A 99 0.00 12.40 17.58
N GLU A 100 -0.23 11.25 16.95
CA GLU A 100 -0.33 9.96 17.64
C GLU A 100 0.95 9.63 18.46
N ILE A 101 2.13 9.90 17.89
CA ILE A 101 3.42 9.70 18.57
C ILE A 101 3.53 10.64 19.77
N ARG A 102 3.16 11.91 19.63
CA ARG A 102 3.17 12.90 20.74
C ARG A 102 2.25 12.47 21.87
N GLN A 103 1.01 12.12 21.57
CA GLN A 103 0.03 11.67 22.56
C GLN A 103 0.50 10.41 23.29
N SER A 104 1.06 9.44 22.56
CA SER A 104 1.62 8.22 23.14
C SER A 104 2.75 8.51 24.11
N ARG A 105 3.67 9.43 23.75
CA ARG A 105 4.77 9.87 24.63
C ARG A 105 4.26 10.60 25.86
N PHE A 106 3.24 11.44 25.71
CA PHE A 106 2.63 12.16 26.83
C PHE A 106 1.97 11.21 27.84
N LYS A 107 1.19 10.24 27.35
CA LYS A 107 0.58 9.19 28.20
C LYS A 107 1.64 8.38 28.94
N LYS A 108 2.73 7.99 28.26
CA LYS A 108 3.85 7.27 28.89
C LYS A 108 4.49 8.09 30.03
N LYS A 109 4.75 9.38 29.82
CA LYS A 109 5.28 10.28 30.85
C LYS A 109 4.34 10.45 32.03
N GLN A 110 3.03 10.54 31.79
CA GLN A 110 2.05 10.63 32.90
C GLN A 110 1.99 9.35 33.72
N HIS A 111 2.02 8.19 33.06
CA HIS A 111 2.07 6.91 33.75
C HIS A 111 3.33 6.83 34.61
N GLU A 112 4.52 7.09 34.04
CA GLU A 112 5.79 7.05 34.75
C GLU A 112 5.83 7.99 35.98
N ARG A 113 5.29 9.21 35.86
CA ARG A 113 5.16 10.15 36.99
C ARG A 113 4.25 9.63 38.12
N ARG A 114 3.17 8.92 37.79
CA ARG A 114 2.27 8.34 38.80
C ARG A 114 2.95 7.23 39.60
N PHE A 115 3.86 6.46 39.01
CA PHE A 115 4.61 5.41 39.72
C PHE A 115 5.70 5.97 40.63
N VAL A 116 6.39 7.04 40.22
CA VAL A 116 7.43 7.70 41.03
C VAL A 116 6.84 8.31 42.31
N HIS A 117 5.61 8.80 42.27
CA HIS A 117 4.98 9.46 43.42
C HIS A 117 4.50 8.51 44.54
N VAL A 118 4.50 7.18 44.30
CA VAL A 118 3.95 6.18 45.24
C VAL A 118 5.05 5.45 46.02
N THR A 119 6.34 5.64 45.69
CA THR A 119 7.45 4.93 46.34
C THR A 119 8.26 5.76 47.34
N SER A 120 7.88 7.02 47.61
CA SER A 120 8.66 7.93 48.46
C SER A 120 8.06 8.24 49.84
N HIS A 121 7.39 7.28 50.50
CA HIS A 121 6.98 7.42 51.91
C HIS A 121 7.09 6.10 52.69
N SER A 122 8.27 5.85 53.26
CA SER A 122 8.45 5.44 54.68
C SER A 122 9.87 4.91 54.93
N GLY A 123 10.87 5.77 54.73
CA GLY A 123 12.23 5.54 55.25
C GLY A 123 12.49 6.43 56.45
N TYR A 124 11.72 6.28 57.54
CA TYR A 124 12.08 6.92 58.81
C TYR A 124 13.22 6.11 59.46
N TRP A 125 14.43 6.64 59.36
CA TRP A 125 15.51 6.36 60.31
C TRP A 125 15.31 7.24 61.54
N LYS A 126 14.88 6.64 62.65
CA LYS A 126 15.40 6.82 64.02
C LYS A 126 14.60 6.00 65.00
#